data_AF-A0A930ZHF2-F1
#
_entry.id   AF-A0A930ZHF2-F1
#
_cell.length_a   1.000
_cell.length_b   1.000
_cell.length_c   1.000
_cell.angle_alpha   90.00
_cell.angle_beta   90.00
_cell.angle_gamma   90.00
#
_symmetry.space_group_name_H-M   'P 1'
#
loop_
_entity.id
_entity.type
_entity.pdbx_description
1 polymer ?
#
loop_
_entity_poly.entity_id
_entity_poly.type
_entity_poly.pdbx_seq_one_letter_code
_entity_poly.pdbx_strand_id
1 'polypeptide(L)'
;MLGKWGALPYASTQMLLGRVRTDMGEYSLAEEALLEARAILPNLQMPVRLIECDVDLGGLYSTWKTPHAKILSRKYATESLQAASSTGETRFLAEALACLARIEIDDGNVGAGLDNAQQLSGSALEKNPSASQTLSALVPGSYTLTPASITQPGTYVDSIFAANPTTATVNAGAAATTTIGYAQLPGSGKLWVPFTTSIGGYAEAQLASGTSQPPAIAFAGGDIGRLEALVFDKDGNL
;
A
#
# COMPACT_ATOMS: atom_id res chain seq x y z
N MET A 1 40.10 -10.32 2.94
CA MET A 1 38.89 -10.60 3.76
C MET A 1 38.61 -9.37 4.60
N LEU A 2 37.55 -8.62 4.27
CA LEU A 2 37.08 -7.53 5.13
C LEU A 2 36.47 -8.15 6.39
N GLY A 3 36.89 -7.71 7.58
CA GLY A 3 36.24 -8.10 8.83
C GLY A 3 34.77 -7.68 8.85
N LYS A 4 33.94 -8.29 9.72
CA LYS A 4 32.49 -7.98 9.83
C LYS A 4 32.17 -6.48 9.89
N TRP A 5 33.06 -5.68 10.47
CA TRP A 5 32.93 -4.22 10.61
C TRP A 5 33.16 -3.42 9.30
N GLY A 6 33.94 -3.95 8.36
CA GLY A 6 34.16 -3.33 7.05
C GLY A 6 33.20 -3.83 5.96
N ALA A 7 32.61 -5.01 6.15
CA ALA A 7 31.75 -5.65 5.15
C ALA A 7 30.40 -4.94 4.95
N LEU A 8 29.79 -4.40 6.00
CA LEU A 8 28.52 -3.67 5.88
C LEU A 8 28.70 -2.32 5.14
N PRO A 9 29.63 -1.43 5.54
CA PRO A 9 29.88 -0.20 4.77
C PRO A 9 30.26 -0.47 3.31
N TYR A 10 31.02 -1.54 3.07
CA TYR A 10 31.37 -1.95 1.71
C TYR A 10 30.13 -2.35 0.90
N ALA A 11 29.29 -3.25 1.42
CA ALA A 11 28.05 -3.67 0.74
C ALA A 11 27.11 -2.47 0.49
N SER A 12 26.97 -1.56 1.46
CA SER A 12 26.17 -0.33 1.28
C SER A 12 26.76 0.60 0.21
N THR A 13 28.08 0.71 0.14
CA THR A 13 28.74 1.50 -0.91
C THR A 13 28.53 0.88 -2.28
N GLN A 14 28.61 -0.44 -2.38
CA GLN A 14 28.34 -1.17 -3.62
C GLN A 14 26.88 -1.01 -4.08
N MET A 15 25.91 -1.05 -3.17
CA MET A 15 24.51 -0.75 -3.50
C MET A 15 24.34 0.67 -4.04
N LEU A 16 24.93 1.67 -3.37
CA LEU A 16 24.87 3.06 -3.81
C LEU A 16 25.53 3.25 -5.19
N LEU A 17 26.69 2.64 -5.39
CA LEU A 17 27.41 2.66 -6.66
C LEU A 17 26.56 2.04 -7.78
N GLY A 18 25.89 0.91 -7.49
CA GLY A 18 24.95 0.26 -8.39
C GLY A 18 23.80 1.18 -8.84
N ARG A 19 23.17 1.89 -7.89
CA ARG A 19 22.10 2.87 -8.20
C ARG A 19 22.61 3.99 -9.10
N VAL A 20 23.70 4.65 -8.71
CA VAL A 20 24.28 5.77 -9.49
C VAL A 20 24.67 5.33 -10.90
N ARG A 21 25.26 4.15 -11.05
CA ARG A 21 25.61 3.58 -12.35
C ARG A 21 24.38 3.26 -13.20
N THR A 22 23.30 2.80 -12.59
CA THR A 22 22.02 2.58 -13.27
C THR A 22 21.50 3.89 -13.85
N ASP A 23 21.53 4.98 -13.06
CA ASP A 23 21.11 6.31 -13.50
C ASP A 23 22.01 6.88 -14.63
N MET A 24 23.29 6.51 -14.64
CA MET A 24 24.25 6.85 -15.71
C MET A 24 24.13 5.96 -16.96
N GLY A 25 23.31 4.91 -16.93
CA GLY A 25 23.19 3.93 -18.01
C GLY A 25 24.35 2.92 -18.09
N GLU A 26 25.20 2.87 -17.07
CA GLU A 26 26.33 1.93 -16.95
C GLU A 26 25.86 0.58 -16.40
N TYR A 27 24.89 -0.05 -17.07
CA TYR A 27 24.11 -1.15 -16.50
C TYR A 27 24.92 -2.39 -16.12
N SER A 28 25.93 -2.77 -16.91
CA SER A 28 26.81 -3.90 -16.56
C SER A 28 27.61 -3.65 -15.28
N LEU A 29 28.14 -2.43 -15.12
CA LEU A 29 28.88 -2.05 -13.92
C LEU A 29 27.95 -1.87 -12.71
N ALA A 30 26.68 -1.51 -12.95
CA ALA A 30 25.66 -1.48 -11.91
C ALA A 30 25.31 -2.88 -11.42
N GLU A 31 25.13 -3.83 -12.34
CA GLU A 31 24.85 -5.24 -12.05
C GLU A 31 25.96 -5.86 -11.20
N GLU A 32 27.22 -5.69 -11.59
CA GLU A 32 28.38 -6.19 -10.83
C GLU A 32 28.38 -5.70 -9.38
N ALA A 33 28.19 -4.39 -9.18
CA ALA A 33 28.16 -3.79 -7.85
C ALA A 33 27.01 -4.33 -6.98
N LEU A 34 25.81 -4.42 -7.55
CA LEU A 34 24.63 -4.93 -6.83
C LEU A 34 24.74 -6.41 -6.50
N LEU A 35 25.21 -7.25 -7.44
CA LEU A 35 25.40 -8.69 -7.19
C LEU A 35 26.49 -8.94 -6.15
N GLU A 36 27.54 -8.13 -6.13
CA GLU A 36 28.57 -8.20 -5.10
C GLU A 36 28.01 -7.85 -3.72
N ALA A 37 27.25 -6.77 -3.59
CA ALA A 37 26.57 -6.44 -2.35
C ALA A 37 25.65 -7.58 -1.89
N ARG A 38 24.83 -8.10 -2.81
CA ARG A 38 23.90 -9.20 -2.56
C ARG A 38 24.58 -10.46 -2.03
N ALA A 39 25.79 -10.79 -2.50
CA ALA A 39 26.54 -11.95 -2.02
C ALA A 39 27.01 -11.81 -0.56
N ILE A 40 27.14 -10.58 -0.06
CA ILE A 40 27.66 -10.28 1.28
C ILE A 40 26.53 -10.19 2.31
N LEU A 41 25.40 -9.58 1.95
CA LEU A 41 24.31 -9.24 2.88
C LEU A 41 23.70 -10.43 3.66
N PRO A 42 23.50 -11.63 3.08
CA PRO A 42 23.03 -12.80 3.82
C PRO A 42 23.99 -13.22 4.93
N ASN A 43 25.31 -13.16 4.69
CA ASN A 43 26.34 -13.52 5.67
C ASN A 43 26.40 -12.52 6.84
N LEU A 44 25.92 -11.30 6.61
CA LEU A 44 25.79 -10.26 7.63
C LEU A 44 24.44 -10.31 8.36
N GLN A 45 23.52 -11.21 7.97
CA GLN A 45 22.16 -11.29 8.50
C GLN A 45 21.42 -9.94 8.43
N MET A 46 21.53 -9.27 7.28
CA MET A 46 20.91 -7.96 7.04
C MET A 46 19.74 -8.12 6.06
N PRO A 47 18.58 -8.69 6.49
CA PRO A 47 17.46 -8.97 5.60
C PRO A 47 16.88 -7.71 4.96
N VAL A 48 16.84 -6.61 5.71
CA VAL A 48 16.37 -5.30 5.21
C VAL A 48 17.22 -4.79 4.05
N ARG A 49 18.55 -4.84 4.19
CA ARG A 49 19.46 -4.41 3.11
C ARG A 49 19.40 -5.35 1.90
N LEU A 50 19.16 -6.63 2.13
CA LEU A 50 18.98 -7.60 1.05
C LEU A 50 17.72 -7.28 0.23
N ILE A 51 16.61 -6.94 0.89
CA ILE A 51 15.36 -6.50 0.22
C ILE A 51 15.65 -5.28 -0.67
N GLU A 52 16.29 -4.24 -0.13
CA GLU A 52 16.65 -3.04 -0.89
C GLU A 52 17.52 -3.37 -2.10
N CYS A 53 18.50 -4.26 -1.95
CA CYS A 53 19.37 -4.69 -3.03
C CYS A 53 18.61 -5.46 -4.13
N ASP A 54 17.64 -6.29 -3.74
CA ASP A 54 16.79 -7.04 -4.68
C ASP A 54 15.81 -6.11 -5.42
N VAL A 55 15.29 -5.08 -4.75
CA VAL A 55 14.50 -4.02 -5.40
C VAL A 55 15.34 -3.27 -6.44
N ASP A 56 16.57 -2.92 -6.12
CA ASP A 56 17.50 -2.22 -7.03
C ASP A 56 17.83 -3.09 -8.26
N LEU A 57 18.12 -4.38 -8.07
CA LEU A 57 18.33 -5.33 -9.16
C LEU A 57 17.08 -5.48 -10.03
N GLY A 58 15.90 -5.55 -9.42
CA GLY A 58 14.62 -5.57 -10.13
C GLY A 58 14.44 -4.37 -11.06
N GLY A 59 14.71 -3.16 -10.54
CA GLY A 59 14.67 -1.92 -11.30
C GLY A 59 15.73 -1.82 -12.41
N LEU A 60 16.96 -2.26 -12.12
CA LEU A 60 18.05 -2.29 -13.10
C LEU A 60 17.68 -3.14 -14.32
N TYR A 61 17.24 -4.38 -14.12
CA TYR A 61 16.91 -5.25 -15.24
C TYR A 61 15.69 -4.78 -16.02
N SER A 62 14.66 -4.22 -15.35
CA SER A 62 13.52 -3.59 -16.03
C SER A 62 13.98 -2.45 -16.97
N THR A 63 14.97 -1.66 -16.56
CA THR A 63 15.50 -0.54 -17.33
C THR A 63 16.44 -0.99 -18.47
N TRP A 64 17.33 -1.94 -18.20
CA TRP A 64 18.39 -2.36 -19.14
C TRP A 64 17.86 -3.19 -20.33
N LYS A 65 16.76 -3.94 -20.17
CA LYS A 65 16.08 -4.68 -21.26
C LYS A 65 16.98 -5.67 -22.03
N THR A 66 17.88 -6.35 -21.35
CA THR A 66 18.63 -7.50 -21.90
C THR A 66 17.69 -8.65 -22.27
N PRO A 67 18.12 -9.66 -23.07
CA PRO A 67 17.27 -10.79 -23.44
C PRO A 67 16.63 -11.55 -22.27
N HIS A 68 17.25 -11.52 -21.09
CA HIS A 68 16.75 -12.16 -19.86
C HIS A 68 16.25 -11.17 -18.81
N ALA A 69 16.23 -9.86 -19.12
CA ALA A 69 15.81 -8.80 -18.20
C ALA A 69 14.45 -9.04 -17.57
N LYS A 70 13.49 -9.54 -18.34
CA LYS A 70 12.13 -9.86 -17.87
C LYS A 70 12.14 -10.92 -16.76
N ILE A 71 12.89 -11.99 -16.98
CA ILE A 71 12.98 -13.10 -16.02
C ILE A 71 13.72 -12.65 -14.76
N LEU A 72 14.82 -11.92 -14.93
CA LEU A 72 15.65 -11.45 -13.81
C LEU A 72 14.94 -10.39 -12.97
N SER A 73 14.33 -9.38 -13.60
CA SER A 73 13.58 -8.32 -12.89
C SER A 73 12.46 -8.91 -12.04
N ARG A 74 11.62 -9.78 -12.60
CA ARG A 74 10.56 -10.46 -11.86
C ARG A 74 11.10 -11.34 -10.74
N LYS A 75 12.20 -12.06 -10.96
CA LYS A 75 12.84 -12.90 -9.95
C LYS A 75 13.21 -12.07 -8.72
N TYR A 76 13.99 -11.00 -8.90
CA TYR A 76 14.45 -10.18 -7.78
C TYR A 76 13.30 -9.42 -7.11
N ALA A 77 12.31 -8.94 -7.88
CA ALA A 77 11.12 -8.32 -7.30
C ALA A 77 10.30 -9.30 -6.43
N THR A 78 10.11 -10.53 -6.90
CA THR A 78 9.40 -11.57 -6.13
C THR A 78 10.16 -11.97 -4.87
N GLU A 79 11.48 -12.15 -4.97
CA GLU A 79 12.35 -12.46 -3.82
C GLU A 79 12.30 -11.33 -2.77
N SER A 80 12.33 -10.07 -3.21
CA SER A 80 12.21 -8.90 -2.32
C SER A 80 10.85 -8.84 -1.61
N LEU A 81 9.75 -9.17 -2.31
CA LEU A 81 8.40 -9.17 -1.75
C LEU A 81 8.23 -10.27 -0.70
N GLN A 82 8.72 -11.48 -1.00
CA GLN A 82 8.67 -12.60 -0.06
C GLN A 82 9.47 -12.29 1.21
N ALA A 83 10.67 -11.73 1.06
CA ALA A 83 11.50 -11.32 2.19
C ALA A 83 10.83 -10.19 2.98
N ALA A 84 10.32 -9.14 2.33
CA ALA A 84 9.63 -8.04 2.98
C ALA A 84 8.40 -8.50 3.79
N SER A 85 7.60 -9.42 3.23
CA SER A 85 6.44 -10.01 3.90
C SER A 85 6.79 -10.71 5.23
N SER A 86 8.01 -11.24 5.35
CA SER A 86 8.49 -11.90 6.57
C SER A 86 9.02 -10.95 7.65
N THR A 87 9.32 -9.69 7.30
CA THR A 87 9.88 -8.69 8.25
C THR A 87 8.81 -8.00 9.08
N GLY A 88 7.56 -7.96 8.61
CA GLY A 88 6.49 -7.17 9.22
C GLY A 88 6.65 -5.65 9.04
N GLU A 89 7.69 -5.19 8.33
CA GLU A 89 7.94 -3.77 8.10
C GLU A 89 7.22 -3.27 6.84
N THR A 90 6.23 -2.42 7.09
CA THR A 90 5.33 -1.83 6.10
C THR A 90 6.03 -1.06 4.98
N ARG A 91 7.12 -0.36 5.30
CA ARG A 91 7.91 0.42 4.32
C ARG A 91 8.52 -0.48 3.24
N PHE A 92 9.13 -1.60 3.64
CA PHE A 92 9.81 -2.49 2.69
C PHE A 92 8.81 -3.33 1.91
N LEU A 93 7.68 -3.69 2.51
CA LEU A 93 6.56 -4.31 1.80
C LEU A 93 6.04 -3.38 0.70
N ALA A 94 5.88 -2.08 1.00
CA ALA A 94 5.46 -1.09 0.02
C ALA A 94 6.45 -0.95 -1.14
N GLU A 95 7.74 -0.84 -0.85
CA GLU A 95 8.78 -0.72 -1.89
C GLU A 95 8.83 -1.95 -2.80
N ALA A 96 8.72 -3.16 -2.23
CA ALA A 96 8.71 -4.40 -3.00
C ALA A 96 7.44 -4.54 -3.87
N LEU A 97 6.26 -4.23 -3.32
CA LEU A 97 5.00 -4.23 -4.07
C LEU A 97 5.01 -3.22 -5.21
N ALA A 98 5.52 -2.00 -4.97
CA ALA A 98 5.65 -0.97 -6.00
C ALA A 98 6.61 -1.39 -7.13
N CYS A 99 7.74 -2.02 -6.78
CA CYS A 99 8.69 -2.53 -7.75
C CYS A 99 8.06 -3.64 -8.62
N LEU A 100 7.41 -4.62 -8.00
CA LEU A 100 6.76 -5.72 -8.72
C LEU A 100 5.59 -5.23 -9.58
N ALA A 101 4.76 -4.32 -9.07
CA ALA A 101 3.66 -3.72 -9.82
C ALA A 101 4.15 -3.04 -11.11
N ARG A 102 5.22 -2.23 -11.01
CA ARG A 102 5.86 -1.60 -12.17
C ARG A 102 6.34 -2.63 -13.18
N ILE A 103 7.06 -3.66 -12.72
CA ILE A 103 7.60 -4.71 -13.60
C ILE A 103 6.47 -5.47 -14.32
N GLU A 104 5.39 -5.82 -13.63
CA GLU A 104 4.24 -6.51 -14.26
C GLU A 104 3.53 -5.62 -15.29
N ILE A 105 3.40 -4.31 -15.03
CA ILE A 105 2.83 -3.35 -15.99
C ILE A 105 3.72 -3.23 -17.23
N ASP A 106 5.03 -3.05 -17.05
CA ASP A 106 6.01 -2.97 -18.15
C ASP A 106 6.03 -4.25 -19.00
N ASP A 107 5.72 -5.39 -18.37
CA ASP A 107 5.62 -6.71 -18.98
C ASP A 107 4.30 -6.97 -19.72
N GLY A 108 3.35 -6.03 -19.68
CA GLY A 108 2.01 -6.14 -20.26
C GLY A 108 1.00 -6.90 -19.38
N ASN A 109 1.37 -7.29 -18.17
CA ASN A 109 0.50 -7.97 -17.20
C ASN A 109 -0.18 -6.96 -16.27
N VAL A 110 -0.99 -6.09 -16.88
CA VAL A 110 -1.64 -4.95 -16.20
C VAL A 110 -2.52 -5.40 -15.03
N GLY A 111 -3.17 -6.56 -15.13
CA GLY A 111 -4.00 -7.12 -14.06
C GLY A 111 -3.21 -7.40 -12.78
N ALA A 112 -2.12 -8.18 -12.89
CA ALA A 112 -1.26 -8.47 -11.73
C ALA A 112 -0.57 -7.21 -11.20
N GLY A 113 -0.22 -6.26 -12.08
CA GLY A 113 0.31 -4.96 -11.68
C GLY A 113 -0.68 -4.15 -10.83
N LEU A 114 -1.95 -4.14 -11.24
CA LEU A 114 -3.02 -3.47 -10.51
C LEU A 114 -3.31 -4.13 -9.16
N ASP A 115 -3.37 -5.46 -9.11
CA ASP A 115 -3.58 -6.21 -7.86
C ASP A 115 -2.49 -5.89 -6.82
N ASN A 116 -1.22 -5.84 -7.26
CA ASN A 116 -0.10 -5.49 -6.39
C ASN A 116 -0.16 -4.01 -5.94
N ALA A 117 -0.56 -3.10 -6.82
CA ALA A 117 -0.76 -1.69 -6.47
C ALA A 117 -1.95 -1.49 -5.49
N GLN A 118 -2.99 -2.31 -5.59
CA GLN A 118 -4.11 -2.32 -4.64
C GLN A 118 -3.69 -2.88 -3.27
N GLN A 119 -2.85 -3.93 -3.26
CA GLN A 119 -2.25 -4.41 -2.02
C GLN A 119 -1.39 -3.33 -1.34
N LEU A 120 -0.67 -2.51 -2.10
CA LEU A 120 0.07 -1.36 -1.55
C LEU A 120 -0.87 -0.37 -0.84
N SER A 121 -2.03 -0.03 -1.44
CA SER A 121 -3.04 0.81 -0.78
C SER A 121 -3.63 0.16 0.47
N GLY A 122 -3.84 -1.17 0.47
CA GLY A 122 -4.40 -1.90 1.61
C GLY A 122 -3.40 -2.25 2.73
N SER A 123 -2.10 -2.33 2.43
CA SER A 123 -1.09 -2.84 3.37
C SER A 123 -0.13 -1.78 3.94
N ALA A 124 -0.01 -0.58 3.34
CA ALA A 124 1.13 0.27 3.72
C ALA A 124 1.03 1.79 3.65
N LEU A 125 -0.07 2.38 3.17
CA LEU A 125 -0.19 3.86 3.12
C LEU A 125 -1.40 4.42 3.86
N GLU A 126 -2.38 3.58 4.18
CA GLU A 126 -3.40 3.95 5.15
C GLU A 126 -2.83 3.76 6.54
N LYS A 127 -2.52 4.87 7.23
CA LYS A 127 -2.53 4.88 8.69
C LYS A 127 -3.87 4.27 9.10
N ASN A 128 -3.88 3.04 9.59
CA ASN A 128 -5.00 2.48 10.31
C ASN A 128 -4.78 2.83 11.78
N PRO A 129 -5.24 4.02 12.26
CA PRO A 129 -5.13 4.36 13.66
C PRO A 129 -5.86 3.29 14.47
N SER A 130 -5.11 2.49 15.24
CA SER A 130 -5.69 1.59 16.23
C SER A 130 -5.73 2.32 17.57
N ALA A 131 -6.90 2.30 18.20
CA ALA A 131 -7.09 2.77 19.56
C ALA A 131 -7.60 1.60 20.40
N SER A 132 -7.27 1.59 21.68
CA SER A 132 -7.78 0.62 22.64
C SER A 132 -8.38 1.34 23.85
N GLN A 133 -9.46 0.77 24.37
CA GLN A 133 -10.08 1.20 25.61
C GLN A 133 -10.32 -0.03 26.48
N THR A 134 -9.88 0.04 27.73
CA THR A 134 -10.16 -1.00 28.73
C THR A 134 -11.31 -0.55 29.62
N LEU A 135 -12.37 -1.36 29.67
CA LEU A 135 -13.46 -1.21 30.63
C LEU A 135 -13.21 -2.16 31.80
N SER A 136 -13.24 -1.63 33.02
CA SER A 136 -12.98 -2.38 34.26
C SER A 136 -14.23 -2.46 35.14
N ALA A 137 -14.24 -3.41 36.08
CA ALA A 137 -15.34 -3.63 37.02
C ALA A 137 -16.70 -3.94 36.37
N LEU A 138 -16.68 -4.58 35.18
CA LEU A 138 -17.89 -5.10 34.55
C LEU A 138 -18.34 -6.38 35.28
N VAL A 139 -19.64 -6.45 35.56
CA VAL A 139 -20.28 -7.66 36.09
C VAL A 139 -20.30 -8.73 34.99
N PRO A 140 -20.20 -10.02 35.31
CA PRO A 140 -20.33 -11.06 34.28
C PRO A 140 -21.65 -10.95 33.52
N GLY A 141 -21.59 -11.00 32.19
CA GLY A 141 -22.75 -10.77 31.33
C GLY A 141 -22.41 -10.56 29.85
N SER A 142 -23.45 -10.38 29.04
CA SER A 142 -23.33 -10.04 27.62
C SER A 142 -23.51 -8.54 27.43
N TYR A 143 -22.57 -7.93 26.71
CA TYR A 143 -22.52 -6.49 26.45
C TYR A 143 -22.61 -6.25 24.95
N THR A 144 -23.43 -5.29 24.54
CA THR A 144 -23.46 -4.78 23.16
C THR A 144 -22.61 -3.53 23.07
N LEU A 145 -21.58 -3.58 22.22
CA LEU A 145 -20.73 -2.46 21.88
C LEU A 145 -21.34 -1.76 20.67
N THR A 146 -21.72 -0.48 20.83
CA THR A 146 -22.26 0.35 19.75
C THR A 146 -21.23 1.42 19.37
N PRO A 147 -20.36 1.13 18.39
CA PRO A 147 -19.33 2.08 17.97
C PRO A 147 -19.96 3.32 17.32
N ALA A 148 -19.43 4.50 17.65
CA ALA A 148 -19.78 5.73 16.95
C ALA A 148 -19.02 5.84 15.63
N SER A 149 -19.59 6.50 14.63
CA SER A 149 -18.87 6.81 13.39
C SER A 149 -17.72 7.78 13.65
N ILE A 150 -16.63 7.61 12.91
CA ILE A 150 -15.41 8.41 13.02
C ILE A 150 -15.24 9.21 11.75
N THR A 151 -15.05 10.52 11.89
CA THR A 151 -14.64 11.38 10.77
C THR A 151 -13.12 11.47 10.76
N GLN A 152 -12.52 11.13 9.63
CA GLN A 152 -11.12 11.38 9.35
C GLN A 152 -11.02 12.62 8.45
N PRO A 153 -10.50 13.74 8.99
CA PRO A 153 -10.35 14.95 8.21
C PRO A 153 -9.36 14.76 7.06
N GLY A 154 -9.76 15.17 5.85
CA GLY A 154 -8.87 15.26 4.70
C GLY A 154 -8.52 16.71 4.37
N THR A 155 -7.65 16.92 3.38
CA THR A 155 -7.30 18.27 2.90
C THR A 155 -8.44 18.88 2.09
N TYR A 156 -9.10 18.06 1.27
CA TYR A 156 -10.17 18.50 0.37
C TYR A 156 -11.53 17.85 0.70
N VAL A 157 -11.53 16.61 1.17
CA VAL A 157 -12.74 15.83 1.46
C VAL A 157 -12.51 14.98 2.69
N ASP A 158 -13.51 14.90 3.57
CA ASP A 158 -13.44 14.06 4.75
C ASP A 158 -13.94 12.65 4.44
N SER A 159 -13.30 11.66 5.07
CA SER A 159 -13.74 10.28 5.05
C SER A 159 -14.49 9.96 6.35
N ILE A 160 -15.59 9.23 6.24
CA ILE A 160 -16.37 8.81 7.41
C ILE A 160 -16.28 7.30 7.50
N PHE A 161 -15.96 6.78 8.68
CA PHE A 161 -15.87 5.36 8.96
C PHE A 161 -16.92 4.95 9.98
N ALA A 162 -17.60 3.84 9.73
CA ALA A 162 -18.59 3.27 10.61
C ALA A 162 -18.26 1.80 10.92
N ALA A 163 -18.75 1.31 12.05
CA ALA A 163 -18.62 -0.09 12.43
C ALA A 163 -19.98 -0.62 12.88
N ASN A 164 -20.20 -1.92 12.68
CA ASN A 164 -21.43 -2.55 13.13
C ASN A 164 -21.38 -2.83 14.64
N PRO A 165 -22.52 -2.77 15.35
CA PRO A 165 -22.60 -3.20 16.73
C PRO A 165 -22.08 -4.63 16.90
N THR A 166 -21.27 -4.85 17.93
CA THR A 166 -20.64 -6.15 18.21
C THR A 166 -20.93 -6.55 19.65
N THR A 167 -21.14 -7.84 19.90
CA THR A 167 -21.38 -8.35 21.26
C THR A 167 -20.10 -8.91 21.88
N ALA A 168 -19.94 -8.70 23.18
CA ALA A 168 -18.84 -9.22 23.98
C ALA A 168 -19.39 -9.88 25.25
N THR A 169 -18.92 -11.09 25.54
CA THR A 169 -19.30 -11.82 26.76
C THR A 169 -18.19 -11.72 27.77
N VAL A 170 -18.49 -11.18 28.96
CA VAL A 170 -17.56 -11.09 30.09
C VAL A 170 -17.88 -12.22 31.06
N ASN A 171 -16.92 -13.12 31.26
CA ASN A 171 -17.02 -14.21 32.24
C ASN A 171 -16.46 -13.78 33.60
N ALA A 172 -16.94 -14.39 34.69
CA ALA A 172 -16.46 -14.10 36.03
C ALA A 172 -14.95 -14.30 36.15
N GLY A 173 -14.24 -13.25 36.59
CA GLY A 173 -12.79 -13.29 36.80
C GLY A 173 -11.94 -13.34 35.53
N ALA A 174 -12.53 -13.19 34.33
CA ALA A 174 -11.83 -13.26 33.06
C ALA A 174 -11.88 -11.93 32.30
N ALA A 175 -10.80 -11.61 31.59
CA ALA A 175 -10.79 -10.53 30.63
C ALA A 175 -11.45 -10.98 29.31
N ALA A 176 -12.26 -10.10 28.72
CA ALA A 176 -12.79 -10.28 27.38
C ALA A 176 -12.14 -9.25 26.44
N THR A 177 -11.71 -9.70 25.26
CA THR A 177 -11.11 -8.84 24.23
C THR A 177 -11.99 -8.91 22.98
N THR A 178 -12.37 -7.75 22.46
CA THR A 178 -13.13 -7.61 21.23
C THR A 178 -12.48 -6.56 20.36
N THR A 179 -12.33 -6.86 19.07
CA THR A 179 -11.82 -5.92 18.07
C THR A 179 -12.99 -5.38 17.27
N ILE A 180 -13.06 -4.06 17.13
CA ILE A 180 -14.08 -3.39 16.31
C ILE A 180 -13.42 -2.97 15.00
N GLY A 181 -13.90 -3.55 13.89
CA GLY A 181 -13.48 -3.17 12.55
C GLY A 181 -14.33 -2.03 12.02
N TYR A 182 -13.68 -0.92 11.65
CA TYR A 182 -14.31 0.21 10.99
C TYR A 182 -14.15 0.09 9.48
N ALA A 183 -15.20 0.39 8.73
CA ALA A 183 -15.21 0.47 7.28
C ALA A 183 -15.64 1.87 6.84
N GLN A 184 -15.05 2.38 5.76
CA GLN A 184 -15.46 3.67 5.20
C GLN A 184 -16.92 3.59 4.73
N LEU A 185 -17.74 4.57 5.10
CA LEU A 185 -19.10 4.69 4.59
C LEU A 185 -19.07 4.92 3.07
N PRO A 186 -19.87 4.17 2.30
CA PRO A 186 -20.07 4.46 0.88
C PRO A 186 -20.43 5.94 0.69
N GLY A 187 -19.94 6.56 -0.38
CA GLY A 187 -20.19 7.99 -0.63
C GLY A 187 -19.23 8.95 0.07
N SER A 188 -18.63 8.59 1.22
CA SER A 188 -17.66 9.48 1.91
C SER A 188 -16.28 9.52 1.22
N GLY A 189 -15.44 10.49 1.61
CA GLY A 189 -14.09 10.66 1.06
C GLY A 189 -14.06 11.07 -0.41
N LYS A 190 -15.16 11.64 -0.93
CA LYS A 190 -15.27 12.12 -2.32
C LYS A 190 -16.01 13.44 -2.41
N LEU A 191 -15.61 14.26 -3.38
CA LEU A 191 -16.38 15.39 -3.86
C LEU A 191 -17.24 14.89 -5.02
N TRP A 192 -18.56 14.95 -4.85
CA TRP A 192 -19.50 14.51 -5.87
C TRP A 192 -19.91 15.67 -6.76
N VAL A 193 -19.70 15.51 -8.06
CA VAL A 193 -19.93 16.53 -9.08
C VAL A 193 -20.93 15.99 -10.11
N PRO A 194 -22.11 16.61 -10.24
CA PRO A 194 -23.03 16.29 -11.31
C PRO A 194 -22.58 16.93 -12.63
N PHE A 195 -22.71 16.18 -13.71
CA PHE A 195 -22.57 16.62 -15.10
C PHE A 195 -23.92 16.47 -15.80
N THR A 196 -24.00 16.87 -17.08
CA THR A 196 -25.27 16.85 -17.83
C THR A 196 -25.95 15.47 -17.85
N THR A 197 -25.16 14.39 -17.91
CA THR A 197 -25.65 13.02 -18.07
C THR A 197 -24.90 12.00 -17.18
N SER A 198 -24.18 12.49 -16.17
CA SER A 198 -23.37 11.64 -15.30
C SER A 198 -23.10 12.31 -13.96
N ILE A 199 -22.68 11.53 -12.98
CA ILE A 199 -22.19 12.02 -11.69
C ILE A 199 -20.81 11.42 -11.47
N GLY A 200 -19.83 12.26 -11.14
CA GLY A 200 -18.46 11.83 -10.80
C GLY A 200 -18.17 12.04 -9.31
N GLY A 201 -17.60 11.02 -8.65
CA GLY A 201 -17.04 11.14 -7.31
C GLY A 201 -15.52 11.25 -7.37
N TYR A 202 -14.97 12.37 -6.91
CA TYR A 202 -13.54 12.68 -6.93
C TYR A 202 -12.91 12.49 -5.55
N ALA A 203 -11.97 11.55 -5.43
CA ALA A 203 -11.22 11.33 -4.20
C ALA A 203 -10.12 12.40 -4.02
N GLU A 204 -9.56 12.49 -2.80
CA GLU A 204 -8.55 13.48 -2.46
C GLU A 204 -7.34 13.50 -3.42
N ALA A 205 -6.86 12.33 -3.85
CA ALA A 205 -5.74 12.23 -4.82
C ALA A 205 -6.06 12.89 -6.18
N GLN A 206 -7.31 12.83 -6.62
CA GLN A 206 -7.75 13.44 -7.89
C GLN A 206 -7.96 14.95 -7.74
N LEU A 207 -8.44 15.38 -6.58
CA LEU A 207 -8.59 16.80 -6.25
C LEU A 207 -7.22 17.49 -6.11
N ALA A 208 -6.23 16.79 -5.55
CA ALA A 208 -4.87 17.29 -5.40
C ALA A 208 -4.11 17.46 -6.73
N SER A 209 -4.42 16.63 -7.73
CA SER A 209 -3.68 16.57 -9.00
C SER A 209 -4.25 17.49 -10.10
N GLY A 210 -5.37 18.17 -9.85
CA GLY A 210 -5.92 19.21 -10.73
C GLY A 210 -6.71 18.70 -11.94
N THR A 211 -6.90 19.58 -12.94
CA THR A 211 -7.83 19.35 -14.06
C THR A 211 -7.36 18.26 -15.01
N SER A 212 -8.28 17.37 -15.42
CA SER A 212 -8.12 16.24 -16.35
C SER A 212 -8.01 14.84 -15.71
N GLN A 213 -8.14 14.70 -14.38
CA GLN A 213 -8.30 13.37 -13.80
C GLN A 213 -9.71 12.82 -14.02
N PRO A 214 -9.86 11.55 -14.45
CA PRO A 214 -11.17 10.90 -14.42
C PRO A 214 -11.64 10.77 -12.96
N PRO A 215 -12.95 10.78 -12.70
CA PRO A 215 -13.48 10.58 -11.34
C PRO A 215 -13.14 9.16 -10.86
N ALA A 216 -12.98 8.98 -9.54
CA ALA A 216 -12.70 7.67 -8.94
C ALA A 216 -13.88 6.71 -9.13
N ILE A 217 -15.08 7.28 -9.23
CA ILE A 217 -16.31 6.57 -9.54
C ILE A 217 -17.17 7.47 -10.44
N ALA A 218 -17.78 6.89 -11.47
CA ALA A 218 -18.70 7.58 -12.35
C ALA A 218 -20.00 6.80 -12.49
N PHE A 219 -21.12 7.48 -12.31
CA PHE A 219 -22.44 6.97 -12.67
C PHE A 219 -22.84 7.60 -14.00
N ALA A 220 -23.12 6.77 -15.02
CA ALA A 220 -23.53 7.24 -16.34
C ALA A 220 -24.51 6.24 -16.98
N GLY A 221 -25.46 6.76 -17.78
CA GLY A 221 -26.37 5.96 -18.64
C GLY A 221 -27.79 5.75 -18.12
N GLY A 222 -28.63 5.16 -18.98
CA GLY A 222 -29.92 4.53 -18.69
C GLY A 222 -31.12 5.45 -18.47
N ASP A 223 -31.12 6.19 -17.36
CA ASP A 223 -32.26 7.01 -16.90
C ASP A 223 -31.80 8.26 -16.13
N ILE A 224 -30.49 8.55 -16.13
CA ILE A 224 -29.95 9.83 -15.66
C ILE A 224 -30.26 10.89 -16.75
N GLY A 225 -31.55 11.21 -16.87
CA GLY A 225 -32.00 12.45 -17.50
C GLY A 225 -31.40 13.64 -16.75
N ARG A 226 -31.58 14.83 -17.33
CA ARG A 226 -31.04 16.10 -16.81
C ARG A 226 -31.01 16.13 -15.28
N LEU A 227 -29.80 16.10 -14.70
CA LEU A 227 -29.61 16.07 -13.25
C LEU A 227 -30.05 17.39 -12.64
N GLU A 228 -31.07 17.33 -11.77
CA GLU A 228 -31.59 18.51 -11.05
C GLU A 228 -31.05 18.59 -9.62
N ALA A 229 -30.83 17.44 -8.98
CA ALA A 229 -30.37 17.36 -7.60
C ALA A 229 -29.51 16.13 -7.36
N LEU A 230 -28.65 16.24 -6.35
CA LEU A 230 -27.85 15.17 -5.77
C LEU A 230 -28.21 15.06 -4.29
N VAL A 231 -28.62 13.88 -3.84
CA VAL A 231 -29.01 13.65 -2.44
C VAL A 231 -28.29 12.42 -1.92
N PHE A 232 -27.99 12.43 -0.63
CA PHE A 232 -27.45 11.28 0.09
C PHE A 232 -28.46 10.83 1.13
N ASP A 233 -28.59 9.52 1.33
CA ASP A 233 -29.36 8.99 2.45
C ASP A 233 -28.63 9.20 3.80
N LYS A 234 -29.29 8.82 4.90
CA LYS A 234 -28.72 8.93 6.25
C LYS A 234 -27.44 8.10 6.46
N ASP A 235 -27.21 7.12 5.59
CA ASP A 235 -26.06 6.21 5.64
C ASP A 235 -24.94 6.67 4.68
N GLY A 236 -25.13 7.81 3.98
CA GLY A 236 -24.17 8.39 3.06
C GLY A 236 -24.22 7.80 1.65
N ASN A 237 -25.19 6.94 1.34
CA ASN A 237 -25.33 6.38 0.00
C ASN A 237 -25.93 7.43 -0.95
N LEU A 238 -25.44 7.41 -2.19
CA LEU A 238 -25.96 8.20 -3.30
C LEU A 238 -27.13 7.49 -3.99
#